data_AF-A0A7Y1YGC2-F1
#
_entry.id   AF-A0A7Y1YGC2-F1
#
_cell.length_a   1.000
_cell.length_b   1.000
_cell.length_c   1.000
_cell.angle_alpha   90.00
_cell.angle_beta   90.00
_cell.angle_gamma   90.00
#
_symmetry.space_group_name_H-M   'P 1'
#
loop_
_entity.id
_entity.type
_entity.pdbx_description
1 polymer ?
#
loop_
_entity_poly.entity_id
_entity_poly.type
_entity_poly.pdbx_seq_one_letter_code
_entity_poly.pdbx_strand_id
1 'polypeptide(L)'
;MKYILIIFAVLVQVVAHSHAQESSDPSNFIHPGLLHSQAELDFIKQRVLAKEEPWFSGWKMLLEADISDMDWQSKASTNVLRGAYNKPDIGASDLELDAAAVYSQAIQWVVTGDARHAQKSIDMLNNWSSTLKSIGEHDAKPLVGMTGVSMINGAEIIRHTSDLWREEDIAQFEKMLLDVHYEVIKDFFDWANGNWDASMIQTMLSIGVFVDNQEIFDRATNYFLEGDGNGAILNYFNDFGQCQESGRDQLYVQMGIGFLGAAWKQGVDLYGAYDNRLARGFEYTAKYNLGYDVPFEPYTSIGGSYKHTEISARGQGTLQAHL
;
A
#
# COMPACT_ATOMS: atom_id res chain seq x y z
N MET A 1 -1.22 -20.31 5.97
CA MET A 1 -0.33 -19.23 5.52
C MET A 1 0.68 -18.94 6.60
N LYS A 2 1.95 -19.28 6.38
CA LYS A 2 3.05 -18.81 7.22
C LYS A 2 3.36 -17.39 6.74
N TYR A 3 3.12 -16.40 7.58
CA TYR A 3 3.43 -15.00 7.26
C TYR A 3 4.96 -14.83 7.37
N ILE A 4 5.59 -14.48 6.25
CA ILE A 4 7.03 -14.21 6.13
C ILE A 4 7.24 -12.76 6.60
N LEU A 5 8.12 -12.57 7.58
CA LEU A 5 8.48 -11.26 8.12
C LEU A 5 9.41 -10.52 7.15
N ILE A 6 9.17 -9.24 6.88
CA ILE A 6 10.18 -8.34 6.32
C ILE A 6 10.20 -7.07 7.17
N ILE A 7 11.37 -6.74 7.70
CA ILE A 7 11.59 -5.55 8.51
C ILE A 7 11.97 -4.40 7.57
N PHE A 8 11.05 -3.47 7.32
CA PHE A 8 11.40 -2.13 6.85
C PHE A 8 11.43 -1.18 8.05
N ALA A 9 12.63 -0.93 8.56
CA ALA A 9 12.85 0.18 9.49
C ALA A 9 12.96 1.47 8.68
N VAL A 10 11.88 2.25 8.62
CA VAL A 10 11.93 3.62 8.10
C VAL A 10 12.50 4.51 9.21
N LEU A 11 13.79 4.81 9.13
CA LEU A 11 14.38 5.91 9.89
C LEU A 11 14.12 7.20 9.11
N VAL A 12 13.08 7.93 9.49
CA VAL A 12 12.86 9.30 9.00
C VAL A 12 13.92 10.20 9.63
N GLN A 13 14.90 10.64 8.85
CA GLN A 13 15.69 11.81 9.21
C GLN A 13 14.91 13.06 8.81
N VAL A 14 14.44 13.81 9.80
CA VAL A 14 13.81 15.12 9.59
C VAL A 14 14.90 16.11 9.19
N VAL A 15 14.98 16.44 7.90
CA VAL A 15 15.67 17.66 7.45
C VAL A 15 14.60 18.69 7.13
N ALA A 16 14.38 19.62 8.06
CA ALA A 16 13.44 20.72 7.86
C ALA A 16 13.95 21.63 6.73
N HIS A 17 13.31 21.54 5.56
CA HIS A 17 13.40 22.57 4.53
C HIS A 17 12.11 23.38 4.55
N SER A 18 12.23 24.66 4.90
CA SER A 18 11.15 25.63 4.73
C SER A 18 10.96 25.86 3.22
N HIS A 19 9.84 25.47 2.65
CA HIS A 19 9.43 25.92 1.32
C HIS A 19 8.14 26.73 1.42
N ALA A 20 8.28 27.98 0.99
CA ALA A 20 7.17 28.87 0.73
C ALA A 20 6.33 28.31 -0.41
N GLN A 21 5.03 28.51 -0.30
CA GLN A 21 4.00 28.05 -1.23
C GLN A 21 4.13 28.84 -2.55
N GLU A 22 4.68 28.20 -3.59
CA GLU A 22 4.61 28.69 -4.98
C GLU A 22 3.59 27.86 -5.78
N SER A 23 2.96 28.54 -6.73
CA SER A 23 1.74 28.16 -7.46
C SER A 23 1.80 26.86 -8.24
N SER A 24 0.66 26.16 -8.26
CA SER A 24 0.35 24.92 -8.97
C SER A 24 0.53 25.01 -10.49
N ASP A 25 1.56 24.36 -11.00
CA ASP A 25 1.66 23.87 -12.37
C ASP A 25 0.86 22.54 -12.48
N PRO A 26 0.11 22.25 -13.55
CA PRO A 26 -0.52 20.96 -13.74
C PRO A 26 0.56 19.87 -13.94
N SER A 27 0.49 18.79 -13.14
CA SER A 27 1.18 17.50 -13.30
C SER A 27 2.72 17.52 -13.39
N ASN A 28 3.41 17.71 -12.27
CA ASN A 28 4.80 17.24 -12.12
C ASN A 28 4.87 16.29 -10.93
N PHE A 29 4.35 15.08 -11.09
CA PHE A 29 4.58 14.03 -10.11
C PHE A 29 6.07 13.67 -10.06
N ILE A 30 6.54 13.33 -8.86
CA ILE A 30 7.90 12.87 -8.63
C ILE A 30 7.94 11.36 -8.89
N HIS A 31 8.90 10.94 -9.72
CA HIS A 31 9.10 9.55 -10.12
C HIS A 31 10.56 9.09 -9.95
N PRO A 32 10.82 7.88 -9.41
CA PRO A 32 9.86 7.12 -8.62
C PRO A 32 9.48 7.92 -7.36
N GLY A 33 8.19 7.93 -7.00
CA GLY A 33 7.72 8.72 -5.85
C GLY A 33 6.49 8.15 -5.15
N LEU A 34 6.33 6.83 -5.22
CA LEU A 34 5.30 6.08 -4.49
C LEU A 34 5.79 5.70 -3.09
N LEU A 35 6.04 4.42 -2.80
CA LEU A 35 6.65 4.01 -1.54
C LEU A 35 8.14 4.38 -1.48
N HIS A 36 8.80 4.44 -2.64
CA HIS A 36 10.23 4.72 -2.76
C HIS A 36 10.52 5.89 -3.67
N SER A 37 11.47 6.71 -3.25
CA SER A 37 12.21 7.64 -4.11
C SER A 37 13.50 6.98 -4.63
N GLN A 38 14.10 7.55 -5.67
CA GLN A 38 15.39 7.08 -6.19
C GLN A 38 16.46 7.05 -5.08
N ALA A 39 16.50 8.09 -4.25
CA ALA A 39 17.47 8.19 -3.15
C ALA A 39 17.28 7.08 -2.10
N GLU A 40 16.04 6.69 -1.78
CA GLU A 40 15.77 5.58 -0.86
C GLU A 40 16.12 4.22 -1.47
N LEU A 41 15.85 4.02 -2.77
CA LEU A 41 16.27 2.82 -3.50
C LEU A 41 17.80 2.67 -3.48
N ASP A 42 18.52 3.75 -3.77
CA ASP A 42 19.99 3.78 -3.71
C ASP A 42 20.50 3.51 -2.29
N PHE A 43 19.85 4.08 -1.28
CA PHE A 43 20.17 3.85 0.12
C PHE A 43 19.99 2.37 0.49
N ILE A 44 18.86 1.75 0.15
CA ILE A 44 18.59 0.33 0.42
C ILE A 44 19.64 -0.54 -0.27
N LYS A 45 19.92 -0.29 -1.56
CA LYS A 45 20.95 -1.00 -2.32
C LYS A 45 22.31 -0.93 -1.62
N GLN A 46 22.75 0.26 -1.22
CA GLN A 46 24.04 0.45 -0.55
C GLN A 46 24.11 -0.36 0.75
N ARG A 47 23.07 -0.29 1.60
CA ARG A 47 23.02 -1.04 2.88
C ARG A 47 23.05 -2.55 2.67
N VAL A 48 22.30 -3.05 1.69
CA VAL A 48 22.27 -4.49 1.35
C VAL A 48 23.62 -4.97 0.83
N LEU A 49 24.25 -4.24 -0.10
CA LEU A 49 25.56 -4.60 -0.64
C LEU A 49 26.67 -4.53 0.42
N ALA A 50 26.57 -3.59 1.36
CA ALA A 50 27.45 -3.50 2.52
C ALA A 50 27.18 -4.56 3.60
N LYS A 51 26.10 -5.36 3.45
CA LYS A 51 25.62 -6.34 4.42
C LYS A 51 25.34 -5.74 5.80
N GLU A 52 24.85 -4.50 5.83
CA GLU A 52 24.49 -3.80 7.06
C GLU A 52 23.12 -4.27 7.57
N GLU A 53 23.02 -4.47 8.89
CA GLU A 53 21.76 -4.84 9.54
C GLU A 53 20.96 -3.59 9.93
N PRO A 54 19.61 -3.61 9.85
CA PRO A 54 18.76 -4.78 9.58
C PRO A 54 18.46 -5.06 8.09
N TRP A 55 18.95 -4.23 7.16
CA TRP A 55 18.64 -4.35 5.72
C TRP A 55 19.08 -5.67 5.12
N PHE A 56 20.26 -6.18 5.50
CA PHE A 56 20.75 -7.45 4.97
C PHE A 56 19.90 -8.64 5.42
N SER A 57 19.37 -8.63 6.65
CA SER A 57 18.39 -9.64 7.07
C SER A 57 17.11 -9.56 6.27
N GLY A 58 16.55 -8.36 6.05
CA GLY A 58 15.36 -8.18 5.19
C GLY A 58 15.59 -8.68 3.76
N TRP A 59 16.76 -8.39 3.18
CA TRP A 59 17.13 -8.88 1.85
C TRP A 59 17.19 -10.40 1.75
N LYS A 60 17.80 -11.10 2.73
CA LYS A 60 17.80 -12.57 2.74
C LYS A 60 16.38 -13.14 2.81
N MET A 61 15.51 -12.54 3.61
CA MET A 61 14.11 -12.97 3.74
C MET A 61 13.33 -12.78 2.45
N LEU A 62 13.59 -11.66 1.73
CA LEU A 62 13.04 -11.46 0.40
C LEU A 62 13.48 -12.57 -0.55
N LEU A 63 14.78 -12.90 -0.61
CA LEU A 63 15.30 -13.95 -1.49
C LEU A 63 14.77 -15.36 -1.17
N GLU A 64 14.40 -15.63 0.08
CA GLU A 64 13.86 -16.93 0.52
C GLU A 64 12.36 -17.11 0.21
N ALA A 65 11.64 -16.04 -0.16
CA ALA A 65 10.21 -16.13 -0.44
C ALA A 65 9.94 -16.75 -1.82
N ASP A 66 8.96 -17.66 -1.91
CA ASP A 66 8.59 -18.35 -3.17
C ASP A 66 8.28 -17.36 -4.32
N ILE A 67 7.65 -16.23 -4.01
CA ILE A 67 7.32 -15.14 -4.97
C ILE A 67 8.55 -14.45 -5.57
N SER A 68 9.72 -14.63 -4.96
CA SER A 68 10.99 -14.05 -5.40
C SER A 68 11.75 -14.95 -6.36
N ASP A 69 11.30 -16.19 -6.55
CA ASP A 69 11.94 -17.17 -7.43
C ASP A 69 11.84 -16.75 -8.91
N MET A 70 12.93 -16.94 -9.65
CA MET A 70 12.95 -16.69 -11.10
C MET A 70 12.06 -17.65 -11.89
N ASP A 71 11.76 -18.82 -11.33
CA ASP A 71 10.85 -19.81 -11.90
C ASP A 71 9.37 -19.53 -11.58
N TRP A 72 9.05 -18.52 -10.76
CA TRP A 72 7.66 -18.11 -10.48
C TRP A 72 6.86 -17.86 -11.75
N GLN A 73 5.67 -18.44 -11.90
CA GLN A 73 4.85 -18.26 -13.10
C GLN A 73 3.60 -17.47 -12.77
N SER A 74 3.39 -16.35 -13.47
CA SER A 74 2.19 -15.54 -13.32
C SER A 74 0.94 -16.32 -13.72
N LYS A 75 -0.14 -16.08 -12.98
CA LYS A 75 -1.45 -16.74 -13.14
C LYS A 75 -2.55 -15.72 -13.40
N ALA A 76 -2.27 -14.79 -14.29
CA ALA A 76 -3.23 -13.79 -14.72
C ALA A 76 -4.56 -14.42 -15.16
N SER A 77 -5.66 -13.84 -14.67
CA SER A 77 -7.02 -14.32 -14.89
C SER A 77 -7.85 -13.23 -15.55
N THR A 78 -8.70 -13.61 -16.51
CA THR A 78 -9.56 -12.64 -17.22
C THR A 78 -10.55 -11.96 -16.28
N ASN A 79 -11.15 -12.74 -15.38
CA ASN A 79 -12.07 -12.25 -14.36
C ASN A 79 -11.57 -12.72 -13.00
N VAL A 80 -11.43 -11.78 -12.07
CA VAL A 80 -11.05 -12.07 -10.68
C VAL A 80 -12.28 -11.86 -9.80
N LEU A 81 -12.65 -12.86 -9.00
CA LEU A 81 -13.80 -12.81 -8.11
C LEU A 81 -13.36 -13.15 -6.68
N ARG A 82 -13.61 -12.24 -5.74
CA ARG A 82 -13.34 -12.45 -4.31
C ARG A 82 -14.62 -12.20 -3.52
N GLY A 83 -15.28 -13.26 -3.11
CA GLY A 83 -16.42 -13.15 -2.19
C GLY A 83 -15.96 -13.03 -0.74
N ALA A 84 -16.92 -12.78 0.16
CA ALA A 84 -16.66 -12.57 1.58
C ALA A 84 -15.83 -13.70 2.20
N TYR A 85 -14.79 -13.34 2.95
CA TYR A 85 -13.83 -14.30 3.54
C TYR A 85 -13.12 -15.15 2.48
N ASN A 86 -12.87 -14.56 1.30
CA ASN A 86 -12.25 -15.21 0.13
C ASN A 86 -13.07 -16.38 -0.41
N LYS A 87 -14.39 -16.26 -0.43
CA LYS A 87 -15.30 -17.32 -0.93
C LYS A 87 -16.39 -16.74 -1.84
N PRO A 88 -16.33 -16.97 -3.17
CA PRO A 88 -15.30 -17.71 -3.88
C PRO A 88 -13.96 -16.96 -3.92
N ASP A 89 -12.89 -17.68 -4.25
CA ASP A 89 -11.60 -17.13 -4.67
C ASP A 89 -11.33 -17.65 -6.08
N ILE A 90 -11.57 -16.81 -7.07
CA ILE A 90 -11.27 -17.07 -8.48
C ILE A 90 -10.24 -16.03 -8.90
N GLY A 91 -8.97 -16.42 -8.93
CA GLY A 91 -7.84 -15.56 -9.32
C GLY A 91 -7.48 -14.45 -8.33
N ALA A 92 -8.12 -14.35 -7.16
CA ALA A 92 -7.84 -13.29 -6.20
C ALA A 92 -6.53 -13.55 -5.45
N SER A 93 -6.31 -14.79 -4.98
CA SER A 93 -5.01 -15.18 -4.41
C SER A 93 -3.88 -15.09 -5.44
N ASP A 94 -4.16 -15.42 -6.70
CA ASP A 94 -3.17 -15.32 -7.78
C ASP A 94 -2.79 -13.86 -8.07
N LEU A 95 -3.77 -12.93 -8.08
CA LEU A 95 -3.51 -11.50 -8.21
C LEU A 95 -2.66 -10.96 -7.05
N GLU A 96 -2.97 -11.35 -5.83
CA GLU A 96 -2.24 -10.93 -4.63
C GLU A 96 -0.78 -11.41 -4.65
N LEU A 97 -0.57 -12.69 -4.98
CA LEU A 97 0.78 -13.27 -5.04
C LEU A 97 1.60 -12.71 -6.22
N ASP A 98 0.99 -12.53 -7.39
CA ASP A 98 1.69 -11.95 -8.54
C ASP A 98 2.03 -10.47 -8.32
N ALA A 99 1.17 -9.71 -7.65
CA ALA A 99 1.47 -8.33 -7.25
C ALA A 99 2.69 -8.25 -6.33
N ALA A 100 2.77 -9.14 -5.34
CA ALA A 100 3.91 -9.24 -4.45
C ALA A 100 5.18 -9.73 -5.18
N ALA A 101 5.05 -10.67 -6.12
CA ALA A 101 6.15 -11.15 -6.95
C ALA A 101 6.71 -10.03 -7.84
N VAL A 102 5.85 -9.23 -8.49
CA VAL A 102 6.24 -8.05 -9.27
C VAL A 102 7.10 -7.10 -8.42
N TYR A 103 6.64 -6.76 -7.23
CA TYR A 103 7.38 -5.87 -6.35
C TYR A 103 8.71 -6.49 -5.86
N SER A 104 8.72 -7.76 -5.48
CA SER A 104 9.93 -8.48 -5.09
C SER A 104 10.98 -8.47 -6.19
N GLN A 105 10.59 -8.81 -7.43
CA GLN A 105 11.48 -8.82 -8.59
C GLN A 105 12.00 -7.41 -8.91
N ALA A 106 11.17 -6.36 -8.75
CA ALA A 106 11.63 -4.98 -8.91
C ALA A 106 12.69 -4.57 -7.88
N ILE A 107 12.56 -4.99 -6.61
CA ILE A 107 13.59 -4.76 -5.58
C ILE A 107 14.87 -5.55 -5.90
N GLN A 108 14.75 -6.80 -6.38
CA GLN A 108 15.92 -7.57 -6.80
C GLN A 108 16.64 -6.91 -7.97
N TRP A 109 15.91 -6.33 -8.93
CA TRP A 109 16.49 -5.50 -9.99
C TRP A 109 17.30 -4.34 -9.43
N VAL A 110 16.71 -3.52 -8.55
CA VAL A 110 17.38 -2.35 -7.95
C VAL A 110 18.68 -2.75 -7.26
N VAL A 111 18.64 -3.78 -6.40
CA VAL A 111 19.78 -4.21 -5.59
C VAL A 111 20.89 -4.81 -6.45
N THR A 112 20.55 -5.70 -7.37
CA THR A 112 21.53 -6.51 -8.11
C THR A 112 21.98 -5.88 -9.43
N GLY A 113 21.12 -5.11 -10.09
CA GLY A 113 21.30 -4.64 -11.48
C GLY A 113 21.17 -5.75 -12.53
N ASP A 114 20.67 -6.94 -12.19
CA ASP A 114 20.47 -8.03 -13.13
C ASP A 114 19.14 -7.86 -13.88
N ALA A 115 19.24 -7.58 -15.20
CA ALA A 115 18.11 -7.31 -16.08
C ALA A 115 17.05 -8.44 -16.11
N ARG A 116 17.41 -9.66 -15.73
CA ARG A 116 16.46 -10.78 -15.64
C ARG A 116 15.33 -10.51 -14.65
N HIS A 117 15.61 -9.84 -13.52
CA HIS A 117 14.59 -9.49 -12.53
C HIS A 117 13.63 -8.39 -13.03
N ALA A 118 14.17 -7.39 -13.74
CA ALA A 118 13.34 -6.37 -14.38
C ALA A 118 12.44 -6.99 -15.45
N GLN A 119 12.99 -7.82 -16.34
CA GLN A 119 12.22 -8.53 -17.36
C GLN A 119 11.13 -9.41 -16.73
N LYS A 120 11.44 -10.11 -15.63
CA LYS A 120 10.44 -10.93 -14.92
C LYS A 120 9.27 -10.10 -14.40
N SER A 121 9.56 -8.93 -13.83
CA SER A 121 8.53 -7.99 -13.37
C SER A 121 7.66 -7.52 -14.54
N ILE A 122 8.29 -7.12 -15.64
CA ILE A 122 7.62 -6.67 -16.88
C ILE A 122 6.71 -7.77 -17.43
N ASP A 123 7.18 -9.01 -17.51
CA ASP A 123 6.40 -10.13 -18.04
C ASP A 123 5.11 -10.35 -17.24
N MET A 124 5.18 -10.24 -15.91
CA MET A 124 4.00 -10.38 -15.04
C MET A 124 3.04 -9.18 -15.16
N LEU A 125 3.58 -7.96 -15.21
CA LEU A 125 2.80 -6.73 -15.44
C LEU A 125 2.04 -6.80 -16.77
N ASN A 126 2.73 -7.19 -17.84
CA ASN A 126 2.18 -7.33 -19.19
C ASN A 126 1.15 -8.46 -19.28
N ASN A 127 1.37 -9.57 -18.56
CA ASN A 127 0.42 -10.69 -18.51
C ASN A 127 -0.92 -10.25 -17.89
N TRP A 128 -0.87 -9.54 -16.76
CA TRP A 128 -2.08 -9.00 -16.13
C TRP A 128 -2.74 -7.91 -16.97
N SER A 129 -1.98 -6.94 -17.50
CA SER A 129 -2.53 -5.83 -18.29
C SER A 129 -3.25 -6.29 -19.57
N SER A 130 -2.74 -7.32 -20.22
CA SER A 130 -3.37 -7.89 -21.42
C SER A 130 -4.59 -8.76 -21.08
N THR A 131 -4.56 -9.46 -19.95
CA THR A 131 -5.54 -10.51 -19.62
C THR A 131 -6.73 -10.01 -18.81
N LEU A 132 -6.51 -9.20 -17.76
CA LEU A 132 -7.55 -8.81 -16.82
C LEU A 132 -8.64 -7.96 -17.49
N LYS A 133 -9.90 -8.20 -17.12
CA LYS A 133 -11.08 -7.48 -17.62
C LYS A 133 -12.03 -7.04 -16.52
N SER A 134 -12.09 -7.76 -15.40
CA SER A 134 -12.95 -7.38 -14.27
C SER A 134 -12.43 -7.93 -12.94
N ILE A 135 -12.69 -7.16 -11.88
CA ILE A 135 -12.56 -7.61 -10.49
C ILE A 135 -13.93 -7.41 -9.83
N GLY A 136 -14.50 -8.45 -9.24
CA GLY A 136 -15.88 -8.43 -8.74
C GLY A 136 -16.10 -9.24 -7.46
N GLU A 137 -17.37 -9.30 -7.05
CA GLU A 137 -17.88 -9.83 -5.78
C GLU A 137 -17.63 -8.92 -4.55
N HIS A 138 -18.09 -9.38 -3.39
CA HIS A 138 -18.15 -8.62 -2.14
C HIS A 138 -16.81 -7.96 -1.74
N ASP A 139 -15.70 -8.69 -1.86
CA ASP A 139 -14.37 -8.23 -1.42
C ASP A 139 -13.53 -7.66 -2.58
N ALA A 140 -14.15 -7.26 -3.70
CA ALA A 140 -13.44 -6.68 -4.86
C ALA A 140 -12.66 -5.40 -4.52
N LYS A 141 -13.30 -4.45 -3.82
CA LYS A 141 -12.66 -3.18 -3.46
C LYS A 141 -11.48 -3.36 -2.49
N PRO A 142 -11.61 -4.07 -1.37
CA PRO A 142 -10.46 -4.31 -0.50
C PRO A 142 -9.38 -5.15 -1.18
N LEU A 143 -9.71 -6.08 -2.09
CA LEU A 143 -8.71 -6.77 -2.90
C LEU A 143 -7.87 -5.77 -3.70
N VAL A 144 -8.50 -4.91 -4.50
CA VAL A 144 -7.79 -3.89 -5.29
C VAL A 144 -6.95 -2.97 -4.39
N GLY A 145 -7.52 -2.49 -3.29
CA GLY A 145 -6.82 -1.60 -2.36
C GLY A 145 -5.60 -2.23 -1.70
N MET A 146 -5.62 -3.55 -1.44
CA MET A 146 -4.49 -4.26 -0.83
C MET A 146 -3.45 -4.70 -1.86
N THR A 147 -3.85 -5.15 -3.05
CA THR A 147 -2.90 -5.68 -4.05
C THR A 147 -2.33 -4.61 -4.96
N GLY A 148 -3.07 -3.52 -5.18
CA GLY A 148 -2.68 -2.44 -6.07
C GLY A 148 -1.38 -1.77 -5.63
N VAL A 149 -1.18 -1.56 -4.33
CA VAL A 149 0.04 -0.92 -3.81
C VAL A 149 1.31 -1.68 -4.22
N SER A 150 1.38 -2.99 -4.05
CA SER A 150 2.59 -3.77 -4.40
C SER A 150 2.79 -3.81 -5.91
N MET A 151 1.72 -4.06 -6.68
CA MET A 151 1.81 -4.14 -8.14
C MET A 151 2.25 -2.82 -8.77
N ILE A 152 1.65 -1.71 -8.37
CA ILE A 152 1.96 -0.38 -8.92
C ILE A 152 3.34 0.09 -8.46
N ASN A 153 3.76 -0.20 -7.22
CA ASN A 153 5.12 0.14 -6.78
C ASN A 153 6.20 -0.66 -7.53
N GLY A 154 5.97 -1.94 -7.82
CA GLY A 154 6.88 -2.68 -8.69
C GLY A 154 6.91 -2.11 -10.11
N ALA A 155 5.76 -1.77 -10.69
CA ALA A 155 5.68 -1.12 -12.00
C ALA A 155 6.42 0.23 -12.03
N GLU A 156 6.21 1.07 -11.03
CA GLU A 156 6.84 2.38 -10.85
C GLU A 156 8.37 2.27 -10.79
N ILE A 157 8.89 1.34 -9.97
CA ILE A 157 10.32 1.08 -9.88
C ILE A 157 10.87 0.68 -11.25
N ILE A 158 10.23 -0.26 -11.94
CA ILE A 158 10.71 -0.74 -13.24
C ILE A 158 10.68 0.37 -14.30
N ARG A 159 9.56 1.10 -14.41
CA ARG A 159 9.37 2.20 -15.38
C ARG A 159 10.44 3.28 -15.25
N HIS A 160 10.82 3.62 -14.03
CA HIS A 160 11.70 4.77 -13.78
C HIS A 160 13.15 4.40 -13.43
N THR A 161 13.49 3.11 -13.35
CA THR A 161 14.87 2.65 -13.07
C THR A 161 15.42 1.69 -14.12
N SER A 162 14.67 1.40 -15.19
CA SER A 162 15.11 0.57 -16.31
C SER A 162 14.58 1.08 -17.64
N ASP A 163 15.30 0.84 -18.73
CA ASP A 163 14.86 1.16 -20.11
C ASP A 163 14.24 -0.05 -20.83
N LEU A 164 13.83 -1.08 -20.09
CA LEU A 164 13.45 -2.39 -20.65
C LEU A 164 11.96 -2.51 -20.95
N TRP A 165 11.11 -1.71 -20.28
CA TRP A 165 9.66 -1.79 -20.44
C TRP A 165 9.22 -0.90 -21.60
N ARG A 166 8.51 -1.48 -22.57
CA ARG A 166 8.10 -0.78 -23.79
C ARG A 166 6.96 0.18 -23.48
N GLU A 167 7.01 1.38 -24.07
CA GLU A 167 5.96 2.41 -23.90
C GLU A 167 4.54 1.91 -24.20
N GLU A 168 4.38 1.06 -25.22
CA GLU A 168 3.08 0.46 -25.57
C GLU A 168 2.55 -0.52 -24.51
N ASP A 169 3.46 -1.21 -23.82
CA ASP A 169 3.12 -2.14 -22.75
C ASP A 169 2.81 -1.37 -21.45
N ILE A 170 3.56 -0.28 -21.17
CA ILE A 170 3.25 0.67 -20.10
C ILE A 170 1.85 1.25 -20.29
N ALA A 171 1.54 1.76 -21.48
CA ALA A 171 0.22 2.32 -21.79
C ALA A 171 -0.91 1.29 -21.64
N GLN A 172 -0.63 0.00 -21.91
CA GLN A 172 -1.60 -1.07 -21.66
C GLN A 172 -1.83 -1.31 -20.16
N PHE A 173 -0.77 -1.25 -19.35
CA PHE A 173 -0.87 -1.36 -17.91
C PHE A 173 -1.60 -0.16 -17.29
N GLU A 174 -1.30 1.07 -17.71
CA GLU A 174 -2.05 2.28 -17.34
C GLU A 174 -3.54 2.12 -17.63
N LYS A 175 -3.89 1.60 -18.82
CA LYS A 175 -5.28 1.32 -19.19
C LYS A 175 -5.94 0.29 -18.27
N MET A 176 -5.24 -0.76 -17.84
CA MET A 176 -5.77 -1.72 -16.86
C MET A 176 -6.01 -1.06 -15.49
N LEU A 177 -5.10 -0.17 -15.06
CA LEU A 177 -5.29 0.55 -13.80
C LEU A 177 -6.54 1.44 -13.87
N LEU A 178 -6.71 2.20 -14.95
CA LEU A 178 -7.85 3.11 -15.11
C LEU A 178 -9.18 2.36 -15.32
N ASP A 179 -9.23 1.41 -16.24
CA ASP A 179 -10.49 0.77 -16.65
C ASP A 179 -10.96 -0.33 -15.69
N VAL A 180 -10.07 -0.86 -14.84
CA VAL A 180 -10.40 -1.96 -13.92
C VAL A 180 -10.17 -1.56 -12.47
N HIS A 181 -8.93 -1.20 -12.10
CA HIS A 181 -8.61 -0.98 -10.68
C HIS A 181 -9.31 0.27 -10.15
N TYR A 182 -9.13 1.41 -10.80
CA TYR A 182 -9.74 2.67 -10.42
C TYR A 182 -11.27 2.59 -10.45
N GLU A 183 -11.86 2.02 -11.51
CA GLU A 183 -13.32 1.84 -11.58
C GLU A 183 -13.91 1.04 -10.42
N VAL A 184 -13.17 0.05 -9.88
CA VAL A 184 -13.61 -0.73 -8.72
C VAL A 184 -13.55 0.08 -7.42
N ILE A 185 -12.52 0.92 -7.23
CA ILE A 185 -12.27 1.61 -5.95
C ILE A 185 -12.69 3.07 -5.90
N LYS A 186 -13.01 3.71 -7.04
CA LYS A 186 -13.26 5.16 -7.12
C LYS A 186 -14.33 5.65 -6.16
N ASP A 187 -15.33 4.83 -5.86
CA ASP A 187 -16.45 5.21 -4.99
C ASP A 187 -16.22 4.84 -3.51
N PHE A 188 -15.04 4.33 -3.15
CA PHE A 188 -14.71 3.87 -1.79
C PHE A 188 -15.74 2.88 -1.22
N PHE A 189 -15.68 2.54 0.06
CA PHE A 189 -16.64 1.65 0.69
C PHE A 189 -17.06 2.24 2.04
N ASP A 190 -17.78 3.36 1.93
CA ASP A 190 -18.12 4.33 3.00
C ASP A 190 -18.83 3.76 4.24
N TRP A 191 -19.35 2.54 4.18
CA TRP A 191 -20.02 1.85 5.30
C TRP A 191 -19.22 0.69 5.93
N ALA A 192 -18.13 0.23 5.32
CA ALA A 192 -17.32 -0.89 5.84
C ALA A 192 -16.26 -0.42 6.84
N ASN A 193 -15.39 -1.35 7.28
CA ASN A 193 -14.24 -1.02 8.11
C ASN A 193 -13.33 0.01 7.43
N GLY A 194 -12.80 0.93 8.22
CA GLY A 194 -12.00 2.04 7.68
C GLY A 194 -10.66 1.63 7.08
N ASN A 195 -10.14 0.45 7.46
CA ASN A 195 -8.94 -0.09 6.83
C ASN A 195 -9.15 -0.49 5.34
N TRP A 196 -10.40 -0.74 4.92
CA TRP A 196 -10.73 -1.00 3.51
C TRP A 196 -10.61 0.28 2.70
N ASP A 197 -11.22 1.35 3.18
CA ASP A 197 -11.07 2.68 2.59
C ASP A 197 -9.60 3.12 2.58
N ALA A 198 -8.86 2.90 3.68
CA ALA A 198 -7.43 3.21 3.77
C ALA A 198 -6.62 2.49 2.67
N SER A 199 -6.90 1.21 2.40
CA SER A 199 -6.23 0.47 1.33
C SER A 199 -6.58 1.00 -0.06
N MET A 200 -7.82 1.47 -0.26
CA MET A 200 -8.23 2.13 -1.49
C MET A 200 -7.56 3.49 -1.68
N ILE A 201 -7.41 4.28 -0.60
CA ILE A 201 -6.71 5.58 -0.63
C ILE A 201 -5.26 5.38 -1.11
N GLN A 202 -4.47 4.48 -0.51
CA GLN A 202 -3.07 4.27 -0.95
C GLN A 202 -2.96 3.83 -2.41
N THR A 203 -3.89 2.97 -2.86
CA THR A 203 -3.86 2.44 -4.22
C THR A 203 -4.29 3.53 -5.19
N MET A 204 -5.29 4.34 -4.85
CA MET A 204 -5.73 5.45 -5.68
C MET A 204 -4.67 6.54 -5.81
N LEU A 205 -3.96 6.88 -4.71
CA LEU A 205 -2.77 7.74 -4.77
C LEU A 205 -1.71 7.16 -5.71
N SER A 206 -1.48 5.84 -5.62
CA SER A 206 -0.50 5.15 -6.47
C SER A 206 -0.89 5.17 -7.94
N ILE A 207 -2.17 4.99 -8.26
CA ILE A 207 -2.70 5.12 -9.63
C ILE A 207 -2.51 6.55 -10.12
N GLY A 208 -2.91 7.55 -9.32
CA GLY A 208 -2.82 8.97 -9.69
C GLY A 208 -1.40 9.40 -10.05
N VAL A 209 -0.42 9.01 -9.23
CA VAL A 209 1.00 9.26 -9.53
C VAL A 209 1.43 8.47 -10.78
N PHE A 210 1.24 7.15 -10.81
CA PHE A 210 1.76 6.29 -11.89
C PHE A 210 1.25 6.68 -13.29
N VAL A 211 0.00 7.15 -13.40
CA VAL A 211 -0.62 7.56 -14.68
C VAL A 211 -0.62 9.07 -14.90
N ASP A 212 0.15 9.82 -14.10
CA ASP A 212 0.25 11.29 -14.13
C ASP A 212 -1.11 12.02 -14.06
N ASN A 213 -2.05 11.51 -13.26
CA ASN A 213 -3.40 12.04 -13.13
C ASN A 213 -3.66 12.70 -11.76
N GLN A 214 -3.62 14.04 -11.76
CA GLN A 214 -3.87 14.87 -10.59
C GLN A 214 -5.29 14.72 -10.02
N GLU A 215 -6.31 14.52 -10.85
CA GLU A 215 -7.69 14.40 -10.38
C GLU A 215 -7.89 13.13 -9.54
N ILE A 216 -7.30 12.01 -9.95
CA ILE A 216 -7.32 10.75 -9.20
C ILE A 216 -6.55 10.92 -7.87
N PHE A 217 -5.40 11.59 -7.90
CA PHE A 217 -4.61 11.86 -6.70
C PHE A 217 -5.35 12.77 -5.71
N ASP A 218 -5.94 13.86 -6.21
CA ASP A 218 -6.72 14.81 -5.41
C ASP A 218 -7.96 14.14 -4.83
N ARG A 219 -8.62 13.26 -5.57
CA ARG A 219 -9.75 12.47 -5.04
C ARG A 219 -9.34 11.66 -3.81
N ALA A 220 -8.19 10.99 -3.85
CA ALA A 220 -7.72 10.18 -2.74
C ALA A 220 -7.31 11.03 -1.52
N THR A 221 -6.61 12.14 -1.72
CA THR A 221 -6.24 13.06 -0.64
C THR A 221 -7.47 13.74 -0.02
N ASN A 222 -8.44 14.17 -0.83
CA ASN A 222 -9.70 14.75 -0.35
C ASN A 222 -10.52 13.72 0.44
N TYR A 223 -10.60 12.47 0.00
CA TYR A 223 -11.31 11.43 0.77
C TYR A 223 -10.60 11.11 2.08
N PHE A 224 -9.26 11.08 2.10
CA PHE A 224 -8.50 10.94 3.34
C PHE A 224 -8.84 12.04 4.36
N LEU A 225 -8.93 13.29 3.92
CA LEU A 225 -9.17 14.43 4.81
C LEU A 225 -10.65 14.54 5.21
N GLU A 226 -11.56 14.46 4.25
CA GLU A 226 -12.95 14.89 4.38
C GLU A 226 -13.98 13.82 3.98
N GLY A 227 -13.54 12.58 3.71
CA GLY A 227 -14.44 11.51 3.29
C GLY A 227 -15.51 11.16 4.34
N ASP A 228 -16.68 10.76 3.86
CA ASP A 228 -17.80 10.35 4.73
C ASP A 228 -17.62 8.95 5.33
N GLY A 229 -16.68 8.15 4.79
CA GLY A 229 -16.46 6.77 5.22
C GLY A 229 -15.55 6.61 6.42
N ASN A 230 -15.49 5.38 6.93
CA ASN A 230 -14.69 5.05 8.11
C ASN A 230 -13.17 5.23 7.88
N GLY A 231 -12.68 5.28 6.63
CA GLY A 231 -11.25 5.49 6.35
C GLY A 231 -10.76 6.94 6.31
N ALA A 232 -11.67 7.92 6.36
CA ALA A 232 -11.26 9.32 6.50
C ALA A 232 -10.63 9.54 7.88
N ILE A 233 -9.60 10.39 7.95
CA ILE A 233 -8.68 10.44 9.09
C ILE A 233 -9.39 10.77 10.43
N LEU A 234 -10.39 11.64 10.41
CA LEU A 234 -11.18 11.99 11.60
C LEU A 234 -12.25 10.96 11.97
N ASN A 235 -12.69 10.14 11.01
CA ASN A 235 -13.60 9.02 11.27
C ASN A 235 -12.83 7.78 11.75
N TYR A 236 -11.61 7.60 11.25
CA TYR A 236 -10.79 6.43 11.54
C TYR A 236 -10.14 6.51 12.92
N PHE A 237 -9.70 7.70 13.37
CA PHE A 237 -9.07 7.89 14.67
C PHE A 237 -9.80 8.93 15.53
N ASN A 238 -9.96 8.65 16.82
CA ASN A 238 -10.40 9.64 17.78
C ASN A 238 -9.24 10.54 18.28
N ASP A 239 -9.55 11.46 19.19
CA ASP A 239 -8.63 12.52 19.62
C ASP A 239 -7.37 12.02 20.34
N PHE A 240 -7.43 10.83 20.97
CA PHE A 240 -6.32 10.20 21.67
C PHE A 240 -5.65 9.07 20.88
N GLY A 241 -6.01 8.89 19.60
CA GLY A 241 -5.33 7.98 18.68
C GLY A 241 -5.88 6.56 18.62
N GLN A 242 -6.96 6.23 19.32
CA GLN A 242 -7.64 4.96 19.09
C GLN A 242 -8.20 4.94 17.68
N CYS A 243 -7.81 3.94 16.89
CA CYS A 243 -8.39 3.72 15.57
C CYS A 243 -9.63 2.83 15.62
N GLN A 244 -10.44 2.86 14.57
CA GLN A 244 -11.63 2.03 14.39
C GLN A 244 -11.39 0.53 14.61
N GLU A 245 -10.21 0.02 14.22
CA GLU A 245 -9.86 -1.40 14.31
C GLU A 245 -9.35 -1.83 15.70
N SER A 246 -9.16 -0.89 16.64
CA SER A 246 -8.54 -1.15 17.96
C SER A 246 -9.25 -2.24 18.76
N GLY A 247 -10.57 -2.37 18.59
CA GLY A 247 -11.37 -3.40 19.26
C GLY A 247 -11.49 -4.73 18.50
N ARG A 248 -10.88 -4.86 17.31
CA ARG A 248 -10.91 -6.08 16.51
C ARG A 248 -9.72 -6.97 16.82
N ASP A 249 -8.52 -6.56 16.40
CA ASP A 249 -7.23 -7.13 16.74
C ASP A 249 -6.08 -6.29 16.19
N GLN A 250 -4.88 -6.50 16.74
CA GLN A 250 -3.73 -5.66 16.46
C GLN A 250 -3.13 -5.87 15.06
N LEU A 251 -3.48 -6.95 14.35
CA LEU A 251 -3.07 -7.11 12.96
C LEU A 251 -3.87 -6.14 12.08
N TYR A 252 -5.21 -6.10 12.18
CA TYR A 252 -5.98 -5.15 11.37
C TYR A 252 -5.70 -3.68 11.71
N VAL A 253 -5.37 -3.38 12.97
CA VAL A 253 -4.90 -2.05 13.38
C VAL A 253 -3.62 -1.67 12.63
N GLN A 254 -2.58 -2.50 12.71
CA GLN A 254 -1.30 -2.21 12.06
C GLN A 254 -1.43 -2.16 10.53
N MET A 255 -2.34 -2.95 9.96
CA MET A 255 -2.66 -2.93 8.54
C MET A 255 -3.31 -1.60 8.12
N GLY A 256 -4.38 -1.19 8.77
CA GLY A 256 -5.09 0.04 8.40
C GLY A 256 -4.25 1.30 8.58
N ILE A 257 -3.50 1.40 9.68
CA ILE A 257 -2.62 2.56 9.92
C ILE A 257 -1.48 2.58 8.89
N GLY A 258 -0.94 1.42 8.51
CA GLY A 258 0.10 1.32 7.49
C GLY A 258 -0.33 1.85 6.11
N PHE A 259 -1.58 1.62 5.73
CA PHE A 259 -2.12 2.10 4.45
C PHE A 259 -2.28 3.63 4.37
N LEU A 260 -2.35 4.32 5.51
CA LEU A 260 -2.55 5.77 5.54
C LEU A 260 -1.26 6.58 5.39
N GLY A 261 -0.10 5.93 5.33
CA GLY A 261 1.22 6.57 5.30
C GLY A 261 1.69 7.08 3.92
N ALA A 262 0.83 7.70 3.12
CA ALA A 262 1.11 8.02 1.71
C ALA A 262 1.21 9.54 1.40
N ALA A 263 1.47 9.89 0.13
CA ALA A 263 1.51 11.24 -0.46
C ALA A 263 2.67 12.19 -0.09
N TRP A 264 3.39 11.98 1.02
CA TRP A 264 4.50 12.85 1.43
C TRP A 264 5.57 13.08 0.36
N LYS A 265 5.89 12.03 -0.40
CA LYS A 265 6.88 12.08 -1.49
C LYS A 265 6.46 12.99 -2.65
N GLN A 266 5.18 13.31 -2.75
CA GLN A 266 4.63 14.27 -3.71
C GLN A 266 4.51 15.68 -3.12
N GLY A 267 5.10 15.92 -1.93
CA GLY A 267 5.05 17.22 -1.24
C GLY A 267 3.73 17.50 -0.50
N VAL A 268 2.84 16.52 -0.39
CA VAL A 268 1.55 16.66 0.31
C VAL A 268 1.66 16.10 1.73
N ASP A 269 1.51 16.99 2.71
CA ASP A 269 1.58 16.65 4.12
C ASP A 269 0.24 16.16 4.68
N LEU A 270 -0.06 14.87 4.47
CA LEU A 270 -1.19 14.20 5.13
C LEU A 270 -0.88 13.82 6.59
N TYR A 271 0.41 13.73 6.96
CA TYR A 271 0.82 13.38 8.32
C TYR A 271 0.50 14.50 9.32
N GLY A 272 0.67 15.75 8.90
CA GLY A 272 0.38 16.96 9.67
C GLY A 272 -1.12 17.27 9.82
N ALA A 273 -2.00 16.55 9.10
CA ALA A 273 -3.43 16.79 9.13
C ALA A 273 -4.02 16.63 10.55
N TYR A 274 -4.93 17.53 10.90
CA TYR A 274 -5.71 17.53 12.14
C TYR A 274 -4.87 17.34 13.43
N ASP A 275 -3.83 18.17 13.57
CA ASP A 275 -2.92 18.15 14.73
C ASP A 275 -2.19 16.81 14.88
N ASN A 276 -1.65 16.33 13.74
CA ASN A 276 -0.93 15.07 13.60
C ASN A 276 -1.76 13.83 13.99
N ARG A 277 -3.02 13.77 13.54
CA ARG A 277 -3.96 12.70 13.93
C ARG A 277 -3.43 11.30 13.63
N LEU A 278 -2.80 11.11 12.47
CA LEU A 278 -2.20 9.83 12.08
C LEU A 278 -1.05 9.44 13.03
N ALA A 279 -0.18 10.39 13.37
CA ALA A 279 0.94 10.14 14.30
C ALA A 279 0.44 9.73 15.69
N ARG A 280 -0.60 10.38 16.22
CA ARG A 280 -1.25 9.95 17.48
C ARG A 280 -1.76 8.51 17.39
N GLY A 281 -2.30 8.12 16.23
CA GLY A 281 -2.72 6.75 15.96
C GLY A 281 -1.59 5.73 16.04
N PHE A 282 -0.42 6.07 15.46
CA PHE A 282 0.79 5.26 15.59
C PHE A 282 1.28 5.17 17.04
N GLU A 283 1.34 6.30 17.77
CA GLU A 283 1.77 6.34 19.16
C GLU A 283 0.86 5.53 20.08
N TYR A 284 -0.46 5.67 19.93
CA TYR A 284 -1.46 4.89 20.66
C TYR A 284 -1.26 3.38 20.43
N THR A 285 -1.18 2.98 19.16
CA THR A 285 -1.01 1.58 18.76
C THR A 285 0.31 1.00 19.27
N ALA A 286 1.40 1.76 19.16
CA ALA A 286 2.72 1.35 19.66
C ALA A 286 2.71 1.19 21.18
N LYS A 287 2.12 2.16 21.90
CA LYS A 287 1.99 2.10 23.36
C LYS A 287 1.23 0.85 23.80
N TYR A 288 0.10 0.55 23.16
CA TYR A 288 -0.68 -0.63 23.49
C TYR A 288 0.07 -1.94 23.18
N ASN A 289 0.74 -2.02 22.03
CA ASN A 289 1.51 -3.21 21.65
C ASN A 289 2.78 -3.42 22.50
N LEU A 290 3.32 -2.36 23.11
CA LEU A 290 4.39 -2.47 24.09
C LEU A 290 3.90 -2.92 25.48
N GLY A 291 2.60 -3.20 25.65
CA GLY A 291 2.01 -3.71 26.88
C GLY A 291 1.62 -2.63 27.89
N TYR A 292 1.63 -1.35 27.50
CA TYR A 292 1.15 -0.27 28.36
C TYR A 292 -0.37 -0.08 28.24
N ASP A 293 -0.96 0.50 29.29
CA ASP A 293 -2.37 0.87 29.29
C ASP A 293 -2.64 2.06 28.35
N VAL A 294 -3.76 1.96 27.63
CA VAL A 294 -4.31 3.01 26.77
C VAL A 294 -5.79 3.21 27.09
N PRO A 295 -6.33 4.45 26.99
CA PRO A 295 -7.77 4.66 27.10
C PRO A 295 -8.49 3.96 25.94
N PHE A 296 -9.72 3.52 26.16
CA PHE A 296 -10.57 3.00 25.08
C PHE A 296 -11.99 3.54 25.23
N GLU A 297 -12.53 4.07 24.14
CA GLU A 297 -13.93 4.45 24.02
C GLU A 297 -14.67 3.43 23.16
N PRO A 298 -15.84 2.92 23.61
CA PRO A 298 -16.66 2.05 22.78
C PRO A 298 -16.93 2.66 21.41
N TYR A 299 -16.61 1.90 20.36
CA TYR A 299 -16.69 2.36 18.98
C TYR A 299 -17.88 1.72 18.28
N THR A 300 -18.55 2.50 17.43
CA THR A 300 -19.54 2.01 16.46
C THR A 300 -19.22 2.63 15.10
N SER A 301 -19.07 1.79 14.07
CA SER A 301 -18.74 2.27 12.72
C SER A 301 -19.85 3.14 12.15
N ILE A 302 -19.50 3.96 11.16
CA ILE A 302 -20.48 4.57 10.27
C ILE A 302 -21.34 3.45 9.67
N GLY A 303 -22.66 3.64 9.68
CA GLY A 303 -23.65 2.60 9.31
C GLY A 303 -23.96 1.56 10.40
N GLY A 304 -23.19 1.49 11.49
CA GLY A 304 -23.50 0.67 12.67
C GLY A 304 -23.16 -0.82 12.57
N SER A 305 -22.49 -1.25 11.50
CA SER A 305 -22.16 -2.65 11.22
C SER A 305 -21.10 -3.23 12.16
N TYR A 306 -20.16 -2.42 12.65
CA TYR A 306 -19.09 -2.87 13.53
C TYR A 306 -19.19 -2.16 14.88
N LYS A 307 -19.15 -2.94 15.96
CA LYS A 307 -19.27 -2.45 17.34
C LYS A 307 -18.21 -3.10 18.21
N HIS A 308 -17.45 -2.25 18.92
CA HIS A 308 -16.40 -2.69 19.83
C HIS A 308 -16.61 -2.04 21.20
N THR A 309 -16.72 -2.85 22.24
CA THR A 309 -16.95 -2.38 23.61
C THR A 309 -15.69 -2.34 24.46
N GLU A 310 -14.61 -2.97 24.00
CA GLU A 310 -13.32 -3.03 24.66
C GLU A 310 -12.19 -3.09 23.61
N ILE A 311 -10.98 -2.73 24.03
CA ILE A 311 -9.77 -2.90 23.23
C ILE A 311 -9.42 -4.39 23.11
N SER A 312 -9.01 -4.83 21.92
CA SER A 312 -8.70 -6.25 21.67
C SER A 312 -7.25 -6.57 21.99
N ALA A 313 -7.04 -7.50 22.93
CA ALA A 313 -5.73 -8.08 23.23
C ALA A 313 -5.24 -9.07 22.16
N ARG A 314 -6.06 -9.41 21.16
CA ARG A 314 -5.66 -10.34 20.10
C ARG A 314 -4.52 -9.72 19.28
N GLY A 315 -3.38 -10.42 19.23
CA GLY A 315 -2.20 -9.96 18.50
C GLY A 315 -1.39 -8.88 19.23
N GLN A 316 -1.71 -8.57 20.50
CA GLN A 316 -0.92 -7.60 21.26
C GLN A 316 0.55 -8.01 21.35
N GLY A 317 1.45 -7.07 21.07
CA GLY A 317 2.89 -7.30 21.09
C GLY A 317 3.42 -8.02 19.85
N THR A 318 2.56 -8.33 18.87
CA THR A 318 3.00 -8.80 17.56
C THR A 318 3.14 -7.64 16.61
N LEU A 319 4.29 -7.51 15.95
CA LEU A 319 4.49 -6.54 14.88
C LEU A 319 4.08 -7.19 13.54
N GLN A 320 3.21 -6.53 12.79
CA GLN A 320 2.88 -6.96 11.43
C GLN A 320 3.92 -6.43 10.44
N ALA A 321 4.44 -7.32 9.58
CA ALA A 321 5.22 -6.93 8.42
C ALA A 321 4.29 -6.78 7.21
N HIS A 322 4.41 -5.67 6.48
CA HIS A 322 3.73 -5.45 5.20
C HIS A 322 4.72 -5.68 4.06
N LEU A 323 4.24 -6.33 2.99
CA LEU A 323 4.95 -6.58 1.74
C LEU A 323 4.34 -5.76 0.61
#